data_AF-A0A7M5WJ91-F1
#
_entry.id   AF-A0A7M5WJ91-F1
#
_cell.length_a   1.000
_cell.length_b   1.000
_cell.length_c   1.000
_cell.angle_alpha   90.00
_cell.angle_beta   90.00
_cell.angle_gamma   90.00
#
_symmetry.space_group_name_H-M   'P 1'
#
loop_
_entity.id
_entity.type
_entity.pdbx_description
1 polymer ?
#
loop_
_entity_poly.entity_id
_entity_poly.type
_entity_poly.pdbx_seq_one_letter_code
_entity_poly.pdbx_strand_id
1 'polypeptide(L)'
;MAVNPLALSRQLTHHQRVTRLYRKSLKHLLSWTMNREAWREQAVLLREKFDENKSLTDKFQIEKVVKDAEAQFELWRHPAPYIHPKAPGGSKYERNVPPPPNALEMLPMEEEWYKEMMDWADGKN
;
A
#
# COMPACT_ATOMS: atom_id res chain seq x y z
N MET A 1 -6.38 32.54 -12.15
CA MET A 1 -6.90 31.31 -11.55
C MET A 1 -5.96 30.91 -10.42
N ALA A 2 -6.36 31.04 -9.16
CA ALA A 2 -5.50 30.71 -8.04
C ALA A 2 -5.37 29.18 -7.91
N VAL A 3 -4.15 28.66 -8.02
CA VAL A 3 -3.87 27.23 -7.90
C VAL A 3 -3.97 26.84 -6.42
N ASN A 4 -4.83 25.89 -6.07
CA ASN A 4 -5.05 25.48 -4.67
C ASN A 4 -3.74 24.89 -4.08
N PRO A 5 -3.17 25.46 -3.01
CA PRO A 5 -1.88 25.02 -2.45
C PRO A 5 -1.92 23.60 -1.88
N LEU A 6 -3.08 23.13 -1.40
CA LEU A 6 -3.27 21.74 -0.96
C LEU A 6 -3.29 20.75 -2.14
N ALA A 7 -3.67 21.22 -3.33
CA ALA A 7 -3.61 20.41 -4.54
C ALA A 7 -2.17 20.28 -5.05
N LEU A 8 -1.36 21.34 -4.94
CA LEU A 8 0.08 21.32 -5.26
C LEU A 8 0.87 20.39 -4.33
N SER A 9 0.59 20.38 -3.02
CA SER A 9 1.25 19.44 -2.08
C SER A 9 0.86 17.97 -2.30
N ARG A 10 -0.28 17.72 -2.95
CA ARG A 10 -0.74 16.38 -3.36
C ARG A 10 -0.23 15.92 -4.73
N GLN A 11 0.43 16.80 -5.50
CA GLN A 11 0.96 16.42 -6.81
C GLN A 11 2.18 15.50 -6.65
N LEU A 12 2.14 14.35 -7.31
CA LEU A 12 3.25 13.41 -7.31
C LEU A 12 4.37 13.95 -8.19
N THR A 13 5.61 13.80 -7.71
CA THR A 13 6.76 14.01 -8.58
C THR A 13 6.74 12.98 -9.71
N HIS A 14 7.35 13.30 -10.86
CA HIS A 14 7.43 12.37 -11.98
C HIS A 14 8.02 11.00 -11.55
N HIS A 15 9.10 11.03 -10.77
CA HIS A 15 9.71 9.83 -10.21
C HIS A 15 8.72 9.02 -9.34
N GLN A 16 7.95 9.69 -8.46
CA GLN A 16 6.93 9.01 -7.66
C GLN A 16 5.80 8.42 -8.52
N ARG A 17 5.38 9.11 -9.58
CA ARG A 17 4.34 8.62 -10.51
C ARG A 17 4.80 7.34 -11.21
N VAL A 18 5.99 7.35 -11.81
CA VAL A 18 6.56 6.20 -12.54
C VAL A 18 6.85 5.03 -11.60
N THR A 19 7.46 5.27 -10.43
CA THR A 19 7.75 4.20 -9.46
C THR A 19 6.47 3.57 -8.90
N ARG A 20 5.42 4.36 -8.65
CA ARG A 20 4.12 3.84 -8.26
C ARG A 20 3.47 3.01 -9.36
N LEU A 21 3.53 3.47 -10.62
CA LEU A 21 3.03 2.72 -11.77
C LEU A 21 3.75 1.37 -11.89
N TYR A 22 5.09 1.37 -11.90
CA TYR A 22 5.90 0.15 -11.96
C TYR A 22 5.56 -0.83 -10.83
N ARG A 23 5.46 -0.35 -9.59
CA ARG A 23 5.09 -1.20 -8.44
C ARG A 23 3.68 -1.76 -8.55
N LYS A 24 2.73 -0.98 -9.07
CA LYS A 24 1.36 -1.45 -9.34
C LYS A 24 1.37 -2.53 -10.42
N SER A 25 2.03 -2.27 -11.56
CA SER A 25 2.12 -3.21 -12.66
C SER A 25 2.68 -4.57 -12.22
N LEU A 26 3.77 -4.61 -11.45
CA LEU A 26 4.33 -5.86 -10.92
C LEU A 26 3.37 -6.64 -10.02
N LYS A 27 2.58 -5.95 -9.17
CA LYS A 27 1.60 -6.58 -8.28
C LYS A 27 0.41 -7.16 -9.05
N HIS A 28 -0.08 -6.43 -10.06
CA HIS A 28 -1.17 -6.91 -10.90
C HIS A 28 -0.71 -8.06 -11.79
N LEU A 29 0.51 -7.98 -12.32
CA LEU A 29 1.15 -9.10 -13.02
C LEU A 29 1.18 -10.36 -12.14
N LEU A 30 1.63 -10.24 -10.88
CA LEU A 30 1.62 -11.34 -9.92
C LEU A 30 0.21 -11.88 -9.64
N SER A 31 -0.81 -11.02 -9.73
CA SER A 31 -2.20 -11.45 -9.51
C SER A 31 -2.74 -12.24 -10.70
N TRP A 32 -2.27 -11.96 -11.93
CA TRP A 32 -2.60 -12.73 -13.12
C TRP A 32 -1.86 -14.07 -13.19
N THR A 33 -0.59 -14.10 -12.76
CA THR A 33 0.26 -15.29 -12.85
C THR A 33 0.26 -16.07 -11.54
N MET A 34 -0.27 -17.29 -11.55
CA MET A 34 -0.23 -18.14 -10.35
C MET A 34 1.18 -18.71 -10.06
N ASN A 35 1.97 -19.03 -11.11
CA ASN A 35 3.33 -19.57 -10.98
C ASN A 35 4.38 -18.44 -10.84
N ARG A 36 5.34 -18.62 -9.92
CA ARG A 36 6.44 -17.69 -9.66
C ARG A 36 7.46 -17.59 -10.80
N GLU A 37 7.72 -18.68 -11.52
CA GLU A 37 8.68 -18.70 -12.64
C GLU A 37 8.14 -17.87 -13.81
N ALA A 38 6.91 -18.16 -14.24
CA ALA A 38 6.21 -17.38 -15.25
C ALA A 38 6.09 -15.89 -14.84
N TRP A 39 5.81 -15.61 -13.57
CA TRP A 39 5.81 -14.23 -13.06
C TRP A 39 7.18 -13.56 -13.22
N ARG A 40 8.28 -14.26 -12.89
CA ARG A 40 9.65 -13.72 -12.97
C ARG A 40 10.00 -13.32 -14.39
N GLU A 41 9.72 -14.19 -15.37
CA GLU A 41 9.95 -13.90 -16.79
C GLU A 41 9.22 -12.63 -17.22
N GLN A 42 7.92 -12.55 -16.92
CA GLN A 42 7.11 -11.39 -17.26
C GLN A 42 7.55 -10.12 -16.51
N ALA A 43 8.02 -10.24 -15.27
CA ALA A 43 8.53 -9.12 -14.48
C ALA A 43 9.83 -8.54 -15.06
N VAL A 44 10.71 -9.40 -15.60
CA VAL A 44 11.94 -8.97 -16.30
C VAL A 44 11.58 -8.24 -17.59
N LEU A 45 10.68 -8.79 -18.42
CA LEU A 45 10.21 -8.12 -19.63
C LEU A 45 9.55 -6.76 -19.33
N LEU A 46 8.77 -6.68 -18.24
CA LEU A 46 8.21 -5.42 -17.78
C LEU A 46 9.32 -4.44 -17.39
N ARG A 47 10.36 -4.90 -16.70
CA ARG A 47 11.47 -4.04 -16.28
C ARG A 47 12.25 -3.51 -17.48
N GLU A 48 12.53 -4.35 -18.47
CA GLU A 48 13.21 -3.95 -19.71
C GLU A 48 12.46 -2.80 -20.40
N LYS A 49 11.13 -2.89 -20.54
CA LYS A 49 10.30 -1.81 -21.10
C LYS A 49 10.42 -0.47 -20.34
N PHE A 50 10.57 -0.51 -19.02
CA PHE A 50 10.79 0.71 -18.23
C PHE A 50 12.23 1.24 -18.39
N ASP A 51 13.22 0.35 -18.49
CA ASP A 51 14.62 0.72 -18.66
C ASP A 51 14.90 1.29 -20.06
N GLU A 52 14.23 0.79 -21.11
CA GLU A 52 14.28 1.33 -22.49
C GLU A 52 13.93 2.83 -22.55
N ASN A 53 12.98 3.26 -21.72
CA ASN A 53 12.46 4.64 -21.71
C ASN A 53 13.14 5.53 -20.65
N LYS A 54 14.15 5.03 -19.95
CA LYS A 54 14.80 5.71 -18.82
C LYS A 54 15.63 6.92 -19.22
N SER A 55 16.22 6.91 -20.42
CA SER A 55 17.11 7.96 -20.92
C SER A 55 16.39 9.02 -21.76
N LEU A 56 15.06 9.04 -21.76
CA LEU A 56 14.29 10.08 -22.44
C LEU A 56 14.45 11.43 -21.72
N THR A 57 14.73 12.48 -22.50
CA THR A 57 14.93 13.85 -21.98
C THR A 57 13.79 14.78 -22.35
N ASP A 58 13.13 14.55 -23.49
CA ASP A 58 12.03 15.40 -23.96
C ASP A 58 10.78 15.22 -23.08
N LYS A 59 10.33 16.30 -22.45
CA LYS A 59 9.20 16.32 -21.53
C LYS A 59 7.88 15.90 -22.20
N PHE A 60 7.68 16.26 -23.46
CA PHE A 60 6.44 15.90 -24.18
C PHE A 60 6.39 14.40 -24.46
N GLN A 61 7.51 13.82 -24.90
CA GLN A 61 7.63 12.38 -25.10
C GLN A 61 7.48 11.62 -23.79
N ILE A 62 8.14 12.06 -22.71
CA ILE A 62 8.02 11.43 -21.38
C ILE A 62 6.55 11.39 -20.93
N GLU A 63 5.83 12.51 -21.03
CA GLU A 63 4.44 12.57 -20.60
C GLU A 63 3.55 11.67 -21.46
N LYS A 64 3.81 11.60 -22.77
CA LYS A 64 3.09 10.71 -23.68
C LYS A 64 3.32 9.24 -23.29
N VAL A 65 4.57 8.82 -23.13
CA VAL A 65 4.92 7.43 -22.76
C VAL A 65 4.30 7.04 -21.42
N VAL A 66 4.33 7.93 -20.41
CA VAL A 66 3.72 7.64 -19.11
C VAL A 66 2.20 7.51 -19.24
N LYS A 67 1.54 8.37 -20.00
CA LYS A 67 0.09 8.28 -20.22
C LYS A 67 -0.29 6.99 -20.96
N ASP A 68 0.46 6.62 -21.99
CA ASP A 68 0.25 5.40 -22.75
C ASP A 68 0.44 4.17 -21.85
N ALA A 69 1.45 4.17 -20.99
CA ALA A 69 1.69 3.11 -20.01
C ALA A 69 0.59 3.04 -18.93
N GLU A 70 0.05 4.18 -18.47
CA GLU A 70 -1.08 4.22 -17.54
C GLU A 70 -2.36 3.67 -18.18
N ALA A 71 -2.63 4.02 -19.44
CA ALA A 71 -3.76 3.49 -20.20
C ALA A 71 -3.63 1.96 -20.41
N GLN A 72 -2.43 1.49 -20.73
CA GLN A 72 -2.15 0.06 -20.83
C GLN A 72 -2.36 -0.65 -19.49
N PHE A 73 -1.86 -0.09 -18.39
CA PHE A 73 -2.07 -0.65 -17.06
C PHE A 73 -3.57 -0.76 -16.72
N GLU A 74 -4.35 0.27 -17.03
CA GLU A 74 -5.79 0.27 -16.75
C GLU A 74 -6.55 -0.80 -17.56
N LEU A 75 -6.19 -0.97 -18.84
CA LEU A 75 -6.74 -2.01 -19.69
C LEU A 75 -6.48 -3.43 -19.15
N TRP A 76 -5.25 -3.67 -18.67
CA TRP A 76 -4.80 -4.98 -18.18
C TRP A 76 -4.93 -5.14 -16.67
N ARG A 77 -5.64 -4.23 -16.00
CA ARG A 77 -5.78 -4.25 -14.55
C ARG A 77 -6.56 -5.48 -14.13
N HIS A 78 -5.95 -6.32 -13.29
CA HIS A 78 -6.64 -7.47 -12.71
C HIS A 78 -7.91 -7.01 -11.95
N PRO A 79 -9.09 -7.63 -12.17
CA PRO A 79 -10.35 -7.19 -11.56
C PRO A 79 -10.38 -7.37 -10.03
N ALA A 80 -9.75 -8.43 -9.51
CA ALA A 80 -9.65 -8.72 -8.08
C ALA A 80 -8.18 -8.97 -7.66
N PRO A 81 -7.33 -7.94 -7.56
CA PRO A 81 -5.90 -8.12 -7.30
C PRO A 81 -5.63 -8.65 -5.89
N TYR A 82 -4.48 -9.30 -5.69
CA TYR A 82 -4.08 -9.73 -4.34
C TYR A 82 -3.81 -8.53 -3.43
N ILE A 83 -4.51 -8.50 -2.30
CA ILE A 83 -4.34 -7.50 -1.24
C ILE A 83 -3.86 -8.23 0.02
N HIS A 84 -2.80 -7.71 0.64
CA HIS A 84 -2.28 -8.26 1.89
C HIS A 84 -3.38 -8.27 2.96
N PRO A 85 -3.59 -9.34 3.74
CA PRO A 85 -4.76 -9.47 4.61
C PRO A 85 -4.97 -8.31 5.57
N LYS A 86 -3.89 -7.74 6.13
CA LYS A 86 -3.96 -6.61 7.09
C LYS A 86 -3.94 -5.23 6.42
N ALA A 87 -3.69 -5.15 5.11
CA ALA A 87 -3.70 -3.86 4.41
C ALA A 87 -5.15 -3.41 4.15
N PRO A 88 -5.39 -2.10 3.90
CA PRO A 88 -6.71 -1.62 3.50
C PRO A 88 -7.29 -2.42 2.32
N GLY A 89 -8.53 -2.89 2.47
CA GLY A 89 -9.21 -3.77 1.50
C GLY A 89 -8.84 -5.26 1.60
N GLY A 90 -7.98 -5.65 2.55
CA GLY A 90 -7.66 -7.04 2.84
C GLY A 90 -8.67 -7.72 3.78
N SER A 91 -8.67 -9.05 3.80
CA SER A 91 -9.65 -9.85 4.57
C SER A 91 -9.56 -9.73 6.10
N LYS A 92 -8.43 -9.24 6.62
CA LYS A 92 -8.16 -9.03 8.06
C LYS A 92 -7.92 -7.55 8.38
N TYR A 93 -8.29 -6.64 7.48
CA TYR A 93 -8.22 -5.21 7.73
C TYR A 93 -9.14 -4.85 8.89
N GLU A 94 -8.63 -4.06 9.84
CA GLU A 94 -9.39 -3.57 11.01
C GLU A 94 -10.09 -4.67 11.83
N ARG A 95 -9.64 -5.93 11.74
CA ARG A 95 -10.27 -7.03 12.48
C ARG A 95 -10.09 -6.90 14.00
N ASN A 96 -8.92 -6.44 14.44
CA ASN A 96 -8.53 -6.27 15.84
C ASN A 96 -7.94 -4.87 16.05
N VAL A 97 -8.76 -3.82 15.86
CA VAL A 97 -8.32 -2.44 16.16
C VAL A 97 -8.25 -2.29 17.68
N PRO A 98 -7.13 -1.81 18.25
CA PRO A 98 -7.09 -1.54 19.68
C PRO A 98 -8.14 -0.48 20.04
N PRO A 99 -8.79 -0.60 21.21
CA PRO A 99 -9.69 0.45 21.67
C PRO A 99 -8.93 1.79 21.79
N PRO A 100 -9.63 2.92 21.70
CA PRO A 100 -8.98 4.21 21.84
C PRO A 100 -8.39 4.35 23.26
N PRO A 101 -7.31 5.14 23.44
CA PRO A 101 -6.60 5.23 24.73
C PRO A 101 -7.50 5.58 25.92
N ASN A 102 -8.49 6.44 25.71
CA ASN A 102 -9.45 6.84 26.74
C ASN A 102 -10.36 5.70 27.22
N ALA A 103 -10.49 4.62 26.44
CA ALA A 103 -11.24 3.42 26.83
C ALA A 103 -10.35 2.35 27.48
N LEU A 104 -9.03 2.59 27.56
CA LEU A 104 -8.06 1.71 28.24
C LEU A 104 -7.71 2.18 29.65
N GLU A 105 -8.08 3.41 30.01
CA GLU A 105 -7.90 3.95 31.35
C GLU A 105 -8.80 3.17 32.32
N MET A 106 -8.20 2.52 33.32
CA MET A 106 -8.93 1.80 34.36
C MET A 106 -9.68 2.80 35.25
N LEU A 107 -10.90 2.47 35.62
CA LEU A 107 -11.61 3.18 36.68
C LEU A 107 -10.93 2.89 38.03
N PRO A 108 -11.02 3.79 39.03
CA PRO A 108 -10.40 3.56 40.34
C PRO A 108 -10.76 2.21 40.98
N MET A 109 -12.01 1.76 40.82
CA MET A 109 -12.46 0.45 41.30
C MET A 109 -11.82 -0.73 40.52
N GLU A 110 -11.56 -0.56 39.23
CA GLU A 110 -10.89 -1.58 38.40
C GLU A 110 -9.41 -1.68 38.76
N GLU A 111 -8.77 -0.56 39.11
CA GLU A 111 -7.39 -0.54 39.61
C GLU A 111 -7.26 -1.27 40.95
N GLU A 112 -8.20 -1.06 41.87
CA GLU A 112 -8.27 -1.77 43.16
C GLU A 112 -8.46 -3.27 42.96
N TRP A 113 -9.43 -3.65 42.11
CA TRP A 113 -9.65 -5.06 41.77
C TRP A 113 -8.44 -5.69 41.10
N TYR A 114 -7.81 -5.00 40.16
CA TYR A 114 -6.61 -5.49 39.47
C TYR A 114 -5.46 -5.70 40.45
N LYS A 115 -5.28 -4.76 41.40
CA LYS A 115 -4.28 -4.89 42.46
C LYS A 115 -4.55 -6.10 43.36
N GLU A 116 -5.79 -6.29 43.80
CA GLU A 116 -6.20 -7.45 44.60
C GLU A 116 -5.91 -8.77 43.85
N MET A 117 -6.28 -8.82 42.56
CA MET A 117 -6.02 -9.98 41.71
C MET A 117 -4.52 -10.29 41.58
N MET A 118 -3.69 -9.25 41.41
CA MET A 118 -2.25 -9.41 41.29
C MET A 118 -1.59 -9.80 42.61
N ASP A 119 -2.03 -9.24 43.74
CA ASP A 119 -1.53 -9.62 45.06
C ASP A 119 -1.91 -11.08 45.42
N TRP A 120 -3.13 -11.52 45.07
CA TRP A 120 -3.55 -12.92 45.16
C TRP A 120 -2.69 -13.84 44.29
N ALA A 121 -2.44 -13.45 43.03
CA ALA A 121 -1.62 -14.24 42.10
C ALA A 121 -0.16 -14.36 42.57
N ASP A 122 0.37 -13.33 43.24
CA ASP A 122 1.70 -13.31 43.86
C ASP A 122 1.75 -14.08 45.19
N GLY A 123 0.62 -14.60 45.69
CA GLY A 123 0.53 -15.32 46.95
C GLY A 123 0.68 -14.43 48.19
N LYS A 124 0.49 -13.12 48.03
CA LYS A 124 0.43 -12.17 49.14
C LYS A 124 -0.99 -12.18 49.70
N ASN A 125 -1.24 -13.06 50.66
CA ASN A 125 -2.43 -12.99 51.51
C ASN A 125 -2.15 -12.12 52.73
#